data_AF-A0A2P9CN59-F1
#
_entry.id   AF-A0A2P9CN59-F1
#
_cell.length_a   1.000
_cell.length_b   1.000
_cell.length_c   1.000
_cell.angle_alpha   90.00
_cell.angle_beta   90.00
_cell.angle_gamma   90.00
#
_symmetry.space_group_name_H-M   'P 1'
#
loop_
_entity.id
_entity.type
_entity.pdbx_description
1 polymer ?
#
loop_
_entity_poly.entity_id
_entity_poly.type
_entity_poly.pdbx_seq_one_letter_code
_entity_poly.pdbx_strand_id
1 'polypeptide(L)'
;MERNANKFVGGKLKLKIKKKKIDKKKVSKEKEKNIENEEKNNIVTGSGRIVTIKNTIQGFETNFIEELKVGYEIILEHPTSLQTEKRIVTSILSNKTVLVNEEFTSDISTTCKFYINKIEKNNKTIQDNTNDNNNLEYAKVIENKNKHDVIKIRQKVGLWSYKTVDKKIKGHMTNEQKLDERVKSGRDKFCW
;
A
#
# COMPACT_ATOMS: atom_id res chain seq x y z
N MET A 1 -38.00 59.19 -23.03
CA MET A 1 -38.64 59.06 -21.69
C MET A 1 -39.37 57.73 -21.68
N GLU A 2 -38.99 56.80 -20.81
CA GLU A 2 -39.91 56.01 -19.99
C GLU A 2 -39.12 55.02 -19.13
N ARG A 3 -39.46 55.01 -17.85
CA ARG A 3 -38.78 54.32 -16.75
C ARG A 3 -39.41 52.94 -16.62
N ASN A 4 -38.64 51.86 -16.66
CA ASN A 4 -39.12 50.57 -16.18
C ASN A 4 -38.38 50.20 -14.89
N ALA A 5 -39.05 50.58 -13.81
CA ALA A 5 -38.67 50.30 -12.44
C ALA A 5 -38.85 48.82 -12.09
N ASN A 6 -37.92 48.34 -11.26
CA ASN A 6 -37.99 47.10 -10.49
C ASN A 6 -39.41 46.79 -9.98
N LYS A 7 -39.87 45.56 -10.23
CA LYS A 7 -40.94 44.93 -9.45
C LYS A 7 -40.41 43.64 -8.83
N PHE A 8 -39.83 43.81 -7.65
CA PHE A 8 -39.54 42.76 -6.69
C PHE A 8 -40.88 42.15 -6.24
N VAL A 9 -41.25 41.00 -6.79
CA VAL A 9 -42.43 40.25 -6.31
C VAL A 9 -41.98 39.37 -5.15
N GLY A 10 -41.91 39.99 -3.97
CA GLY A 10 -41.75 39.32 -2.69
C GLY A 10 -43.00 38.52 -2.33
N GLY A 11 -43.13 37.33 -2.91
CA GLY A 11 -44.11 36.33 -2.51
C GLY A 11 -43.54 35.40 -1.43
N LYS A 12 -44.05 35.52 -0.21
CA LYS A 12 -43.65 34.69 0.94
C LYS A 12 -44.22 33.27 0.76
N LEU A 13 -43.47 32.34 0.16
CA LEU A 13 -43.85 30.92 0.07
C LEU A 13 -43.93 30.28 1.46
N LYS A 14 -45.15 30.13 1.99
CA LYS A 14 -45.42 29.33 3.21
C LYS A 14 -45.48 27.84 2.85
N LEU A 15 -44.33 27.16 2.89
CA LEU A 15 -44.27 25.69 2.84
C LEU A 15 -44.83 25.10 4.14
N LYS A 16 -46.06 24.56 4.11
CA LYS A 16 -46.63 23.76 5.19
C LYS A 16 -45.92 22.40 5.24
N ILE A 17 -44.84 22.30 6.03
CA ILE A 17 -44.18 21.03 6.32
C ILE A 17 -45.07 20.22 7.26
N LYS A 18 -45.75 19.19 6.74
CA LYS A 18 -46.43 18.19 7.58
C LYS A 18 -45.37 17.35 8.30
N LYS A 19 -45.15 17.61 9.60
CA LYS A 19 -44.30 16.78 10.46
C LYS A 19 -44.91 15.38 10.58
N LYS A 20 -44.39 14.42 9.83
CA LYS A 20 -44.61 12.99 10.08
C LYS A 20 -43.87 12.65 11.37
N LYS A 21 -44.59 12.32 12.45
CA LYS A 21 -44.01 11.78 13.68
C LYS A 21 -43.37 10.43 13.32
N ILE A 22 -42.04 10.37 13.36
CA ILE A 22 -41.29 9.12 13.34
C ILE A 22 -41.20 8.68 14.80
N ASP A 23 -41.78 7.53 15.11
CA ASP A 23 -41.77 6.93 16.42
C ASP A 23 -40.33 6.69 16.90
N LYS A 24 -39.98 7.27 18.05
CA LYS A 24 -38.76 6.94 18.80
C LYS A 24 -38.93 5.53 19.37
N LYS A 25 -38.64 4.51 18.56
CA LYS A 25 -38.43 3.14 19.02
C LYS A 25 -36.91 2.90 19.11
N LYS A 26 -36.47 2.52 20.31
CA LYS A 26 -35.09 2.28 20.76
C LYS A 26 -34.23 1.56 19.70
N VAL A 27 -33.35 2.31 19.04
CA VAL A 27 -32.20 1.78 18.28
C VAL A 27 -30.95 2.21 19.05
N SER A 28 -30.64 1.43 20.08
CA SER A 28 -29.41 1.55 20.86
C SER A 28 -28.99 0.13 21.23
N LYS A 29 -28.52 -0.62 20.21
CA LYS A 29 -27.80 -1.91 20.37
C LYS A 29 -27.24 -2.55 19.08
N GLU A 30 -27.33 -1.91 17.91
CA GLU A 30 -26.95 -2.55 16.63
C GLU A 30 -25.75 -1.90 15.90
N LYS A 31 -24.98 -1.03 16.56
CA LYS A 31 -23.74 -0.47 15.98
C LYS A 31 -22.43 -1.05 16.55
N GLU A 32 -22.51 -2.04 17.44
CA GLU A 32 -21.32 -2.65 18.07
C GLU A 32 -20.98 -4.05 17.56
N LYS A 33 -21.70 -4.60 16.58
CA LYS A 33 -21.48 -5.99 16.11
C LYS A 33 -21.09 -6.07 14.65
N ASN A 34 -19.99 -5.42 14.27
CA ASN A 34 -19.32 -5.64 12.98
C ASN A 34 -17.79 -5.40 13.07
N ILE A 35 -17.18 -5.76 14.19
CA ILE A 35 -15.73 -5.93 14.33
C ILE A 35 -15.47 -7.21 15.15
N GLU A 36 -16.09 -8.32 14.74
CA GLU A 36 -15.73 -9.66 15.24
C GLU A 36 -15.14 -10.46 14.08
N ASN A 37 -14.02 -9.96 13.56
CA ASN A 37 -12.92 -10.83 13.15
C ASN A 37 -11.78 -10.47 14.09
N GLU A 38 -11.96 -10.79 15.37
CA GLU A 38 -10.88 -10.76 16.35
C GLU A 38 -9.90 -11.87 15.99
N GLU A 39 -9.00 -11.57 15.05
CA GLU A 39 -7.64 -12.08 15.15
C GLU A 39 -7.21 -11.81 16.59
N LYS A 40 -6.83 -12.87 17.30
CA LYS A 40 -6.35 -12.81 18.69
C LYS A 40 -5.07 -11.99 18.71
N ASN A 41 -5.24 -10.68 18.68
CA ASN A 41 -4.18 -9.70 18.76
C ASN A 41 -3.65 -9.77 20.18
N ASN A 42 -2.48 -10.39 20.34
CA ASN A 42 -1.77 -10.43 21.61
C ASN A 42 -1.23 -9.02 21.88
N ILE A 43 -2.08 -8.15 22.43
CA ILE A 43 -1.72 -6.78 22.82
C ILE A 43 -0.87 -6.86 24.09
N VAL A 44 0.38 -6.44 23.97
CA VAL A 44 1.35 -6.40 25.06
C VAL A 44 1.68 -4.95 25.36
N THR A 45 1.78 -4.58 26.64
CA THR A 45 2.31 -3.28 27.05
C THR A 45 3.80 -3.21 26.75
N GLY A 46 4.25 -2.18 26.02
CA GLY A 46 5.68 -1.99 25.77
C GLY A 46 6.42 -1.51 27.01
N SER A 47 7.72 -1.82 27.11
CA SER A 47 8.58 -1.28 28.18
C SER A 47 8.88 0.20 27.95
N GLY A 48 8.84 0.98 29.02
CA GLY A 48 9.27 2.38 29.01
C GLY A 48 8.23 3.36 28.45
N ARG A 49 8.72 4.46 27.89
CA ARG A 49 7.90 5.53 27.30
C ARG A 49 8.46 5.98 25.97
N ILE A 50 7.59 6.53 25.12
CA ILE A 50 7.98 6.96 23.78
C ILE A 50 7.54 8.39 23.49
N VAL A 51 8.27 9.00 22.56
CA VAL A 51 8.07 10.33 21.97
C VAL A 51 8.11 10.12 20.46
N THR A 52 7.27 10.83 19.72
CA THR A 52 7.18 10.67 18.26
C THR A 52 7.56 11.97 17.57
N ILE A 53 8.44 11.85 16.58
CA ILE A 53 8.85 12.97 15.71
C ILE A 53 8.78 12.45 14.28
N LYS A 54 7.81 12.94 13.50
CA LYS A 54 7.49 12.49 12.15
C LYS A 54 7.31 10.97 12.12
N ASN A 55 8.14 10.29 11.34
CA ASN A 55 8.15 8.84 11.17
C ASN A 55 9.06 8.10 12.16
N THR A 56 9.66 8.81 13.12
CA THR A 56 10.62 8.24 14.07
C THR A 56 10.03 8.20 15.46
N ILE A 57 10.09 7.04 16.09
CA ILE A 57 9.74 6.83 17.49
C ILE A 57 11.03 6.80 18.31
N GLN A 58 11.09 7.65 19.31
CA GLN A 58 12.17 7.76 20.28
C GLN A 58 11.71 7.19 21.62
N GLY A 59 12.44 6.22 22.12
CA GLY A 59 12.14 5.48 23.35
C GLY A 59 13.04 5.87 24.51
N PHE A 60 12.43 5.92 25.69
CA PHE A 60 13.07 6.12 26.98
C PHE A 60 12.82 4.87 27.82
N GLU A 61 13.89 4.22 28.28
CA GLU A 61 13.82 2.95 29.03
C GLU A 61 13.11 1.82 28.27
N THR A 62 13.21 1.84 26.94
CA THR A 62 12.65 0.85 26.02
C THR A 62 13.70 -0.18 25.60
N ASN A 63 13.28 -1.42 25.37
CA ASN A 63 14.10 -2.48 24.78
C ASN A 63 13.52 -2.93 23.44
N PHE A 64 13.54 -2.04 22.44
CA PHE A 64 12.88 -2.29 21.15
C PHE A 64 13.41 -3.50 20.38
N ILE A 65 14.71 -3.84 20.48
CA ILE A 65 15.28 -4.98 19.75
C ILE A 65 14.70 -6.32 20.23
N GLU A 66 14.37 -6.42 21.53
CA GLU A 66 13.85 -7.65 22.13
C GLU A 66 12.32 -7.74 22.04
N GLU A 67 11.62 -6.63 22.23
CA GLU A 67 10.15 -6.60 22.30
C GLU A 67 9.46 -6.48 20.94
N LEU A 68 10.09 -5.76 20.00
CA LEU A 68 9.51 -5.47 18.69
C LEU A 68 10.14 -6.32 17.59
N LYS A 69 9.34 -6.59 16.56
CA LYS A 69 9.79 -7.14 15.28
C LYS A 69 9.25 -6.28 14.14
N VAL A 70 9.95 -6.31 13.01
CA VAL A 70 9.50 -5.64 11.78
C VAL A 70 8.14 -6.21 11.37
N GLY A 71 7.18 -5.32 11.11
CA GLY A 71 5.80 -5.67 10.81
C GLY A 71 4.86 -5.75 12.02
N TYR A 72 5.35 -5.54 13.25
CA TYR A 72 4.45 -5.35 14.39
C TYR A 72 3.79 -3.98 14.37
N GLU A 73 2.64 -3.89 15.03
CA GLU A 73 1.90 -2.64 15.17
C GLU A 73 2.20 -2.01 16.54
N ILE A 74 2.54 -0.73 16.53
CA ILE A 74 2.61 0.10 17.73
C ILE A 74 1.32 0.90 17.83
N ILE A 75 0.70 0.81 19.00
CA ILE A 75 -0.50 1.55 19.35
C ILE A 75 -0.10 2.63 20.35
N LEU A 76 -0.41 3.87 20.01
CA LEU A 76 -0.09 5.04 20.81
C LEU A 76 -1.34 5.91 20.96
N GLU A 77 -1.53 6.47 22.15
CA GLU A 77 -2.59 7.45 22.42
C GLU A 77 -1.97 8.86 22.45
N HIS A 78 -2.51 9.77 21.63
CA HIS A 78 -2.04 11.15 21.60
C HIS A 78 -2.45 11.88 22.89
N PRO A 79 -1.53 12.55 23.61
CA PRO A 79 -1.80 13.10 24.94
C PRO A 79 -2.83 14.24 24.95
N THR A 80 -2.95 15.01 23.87
CA THR A 80 -3.88 16.15 23.80
C THR A 80 -5.18 15.81 23.09
N SER A 81 -5.14 14.96 22.08
CA SER A 81 -6.30 14.58 21.26
C SER A 81 -7.02 13.35 21.78
N LEU A 82 -6.38 12.55 22.66
CA LEU A 82 -6.86 11.25 23.15
C LEU A 82 -7.20 10.27 22.01
N GLN A 83 -6.67 10.52 20.82
CA GLN A 83 -6.87 9.67 19.65
C GLN A 83 -5.86 8.53 19.70
N THR A 84 -6.34 7.31 19.50
CA THR A 84 -5.49 6.13 19.39
C THR A 84 -5.06 5.95 17.95
N GLU A 85 -3.76 5.91 17.73
CA GLU A 85 -3.14 5.73 16.43
C GLU A 85 -2.37 4.42 16.41
N LYS A 86 -2.47 3.70 15.29
CA LYS A 86 -1.78 2.43 15.06
C LYS A 86 -0.84 2.60 13.88
N ARG A 87 0.43 2.27 14.09
CA ARG A 87 1.46 2.37 13.06
C ARG A 87 2.28 1.08 12.99
N ILE A 88 2.67 0.71 11.78
CA ILE A 88 3.44 -0.52 11.53
C ILE A 88 4.92 -0.18 11.64
N VAL A 89 5.67 -1.04 12.32
CA VAL A 89 7.13 -0.93 12.44
C VAL A 89 7.79 -1.35 11.14
N THR A 90 8.47 -0.41 10.49
CA THR A 90 9.23 -0.63 9.25
C THR A 90 10.63 -1.14 9.55
N SER A 91 11.33 -0.51 10.50
CA SER A 91 12.68 -0.91 10.87
C SER A 91 13.03 -0.50 12.30
N ILE A 92 13.81 -1.33 12.98
CA ILE A 92 14.31 -1.06 14.33
C ILE A 92 15.78 -0.66 14.18
N LEU A 93 16.11 0.57 14.56
CA LEU A 93 17.47 1.11 14.43
C LEU A 93 18.30 0.82 15.69
N SER A 94 17.70 0.96 16.87
CA SER A 94 18.34 0.67 18.16
C SER A 94 17.29 0.35 19.22
N ASN A 95 17.74 0.04 20.44
CA ASN A 95 16.83 -0.11 21.60
C ASN A 95 16.00 1.15 21.90
N LYS A 96 16.41 2.31 21.40
CA LYS A 96 15.73 3.61 21.61
C LYS A 96 15.07 4.16 20.35
N THR A 97 15.36 3.64 19.17
CA THR A 97 14.92 4.27 17.92
C THR A 97 14.28 3.28 16.97
N VAL A 98 13.05 3.60 16.55
CA VAL A 98 12.26 2.79 15.62
C VAL A 98 11.69 3.70 14.54
N LEU A 99 11.63 3.20 13.31
CA LEU A 99 10.96 3.84 12.19
C LEU A 99 9.64 3.13 11.92
N VAL A 100 8.60 3.93 11.70
CA VAL A 100 7.28 3.44 11.30
C VAL A 100 7.05 3.63 9.80
N ASN A 101 5.89 3.22 9.32
CA ASN A 101 5.52 3.31 7.90
C ASN A 101 4.93 4.67 7.55
N GLU A 102 4.16 5.25 8.47
CA GLU A 102 3.44 6.50 8.29
C GLU A 102 3.62 7.38 9.53
N GLU A 103 3.72 8.69 9.31
CA GLU A 103 3.83 9.69 10.37
C GLU A 103 2.56 9.72 11.22
N PHE A 104 2.69 10.05 12.50
CA PHE A 104 1.54 10.28 13.38
C PHE A 104 0.84 11.60 13.02
N THR A 105 -0.42 11.77 13.41
CA THR A 105 -1.19 13.01 13.09
C THR A 105 -0.49 14.27 13.60
N SER A 106 0.17 14.16 14.75
CA SER A 106 0.93 15.23 15.37
C SER A 106 2.12 14.65 16.13
N ASP A 107 3.23 15.39 16.10
CA ASP A 107 4.42 15.06 16.87
C ASP A 107 4.12 15.13 18.37
N ILE A 108 4.54 14.10 19.10
CA ILE A 108 4.34 13.98 20.55
C ILE A 108 5.67 14.27 21.21
N SER A 109 5.79 15.44 21.86
CA SER A 109 6.96 15.81 22.66
C SER A 109 6.94 15.21 24.07
N THR A 110 5.75 14.89 24.59
CA THR A 110 5.55 14.34 25.94
C THR A 110 5.76 12.83 25.94
N THR A 111 6.43 12.29 26.97
CA THR A 111 6.63 10.84 27.08
C THR A 111 5.31 10.11 27.30
N CYS A 112 4.88 9.29 26.35
CA CYS A 112 3.65 8.52 26.41
C CYS A 112 3.91 7.01 26.56
N LYS A 113 2.96 6.29 27.14
CA LYS A 113 2.97 4.82 27.13
C LYS A 113 2.51 4.33 25.77
N PHE A 114 2.96 3.15 25.38
CA PHE A 114 2.59 2.53 24.13
C PHE A 114 2.29 1.04 24.33
N TYR A 115 1.53 0.50 23.39
CA TYR A 115 1.19 -0.92 23.34
C TYR A 115 1.69 -1.50 22.02
N ILE A 116 2.04 -2.77 22.06
CA ILE A 116 2.56 -3.53 20.94
C ILE A 116 1.50 -4.56 20.60
N ASN A 117 0.99 -4.52 19.39
CA ASN A 117 0.17 -5.59 18.85
C ASN A 117 1.10 -6.57 18.10
N LYS A 118 1.28 -7.75 18.70
CA LYS A 118 2.04 -8.85 18.10
C LYS A 118 1.18 -9.54 17.07
N ILE A 119 1.34 -9.12 15.81
CA ILE A 119 0.72 -9.81 14.68
C ILE A 119 1.49 -11.10 14.46
N GLU A 120 0.95 -12.21 14.96
CA GLU A 120 1.40 -13.53 14.53
C GLU A 120 0.91 -13.73 13.11
N LYS A 121 1.82 -13.67 12.14
CA LYS A 121 1.51 -14.14 10.79
C LYS A 121 1.08 -15.59 10.92
N ASN A 122 -0.22 -15.86 10.82
CA ASN A 122 -0.73 -17.21 10.68
C ASN A 122 -0.10 -17.77 9.40
N ASN A 123 0.97 -18.56 9.58
CA ASN A 123 1.70 -19.23 8.51
C ASN A 123 0.84 -20.37 7.92
N LYS A 124 -0.27 -20.01 7.27
CA LYS A 124 -1.04 -20.80 6.33
C LYS A 124 -1.39 -19.82 5.21
N THR A 125 -0.49 -19.45 4.32
CA THR A 125 -0.03 -20.21 3.15
C THR A 125 1.02 -19.27 2.55
N ILE A 126 2.29 -19.64 2.42
CA ILE A 126 2.92 -20.02 1.16
C ILE A 126 4.30 -20.55 1.59
N GLN A 127 4.44 -21.87 1.56
CA GLN A 127 5.76 -22.47 1.39
C GLN A 127 6.12 -22.29 -0.08
N ASP A 128 6.95 -21.31 -0.38
CA ASP A 128 7.84 -21.42 -1.53
C ASP A 128 9.25 -21.11 -1.02
N ASN A 129 10.02 -22.18 -0.94
CA ASN A 129 11.44 -22.18 -0.66
C ASN A 129 12.14 -21.31 -1.71
N THR A 130 12.96 -20.35 -1.27
CA THR A 130 14.41 -20.32 -1.51
C THR A 130 15.00 -19.09 -0.84
N ASN A 131 16.07 -19.32 -0.08
CA ASN A 131 16.99 -18.27 0.35
C ASN A 131 17.40 -17.42 -0.85
N ASP A 132 17.21 -16.10 -0.77
CA ASP A 132 18.19 -15.13 -1.26
C ASP A 132 17.88 -13.75 -0.70
N ASN A 133 18.89 -13.17 -0.06
CA ASN A 133 18.92 -11.79 0.37
C ASN A 133 18.81 -10.89 -0.86
N ASN A 134 17.73 -10.10 -0.97
CA ASN A 134 17.66 -8.78 -1.62
C ASN A 134 16.21 -8.28 -1.59
N ASN A 135 15.82 -7.67 -0.47
CA ASN A 135 14.52 -7.04 -0.30
C ASN A 135 14.49 -5.67 -1.01
N LEU A 136 14.37 -5.70 -2.33
CA LEU A 136 13.85 -4.60 -3.13
C LEU A 136 12.56 -5.11 -3.76
N GLU A 137 11.44 -4.88 -3.08
CA GLU A 137 10.10 -5.03 -3.66
C GLU A 137 9.92 -3.97 -4.74
N TYR A 138 10.45 -4.23 -5.93
CA TYR A 138 9.95 -3.56 -7.13
C TYR A 138 8.50 -3.99 -7.30
N ALA A 139 7.61 -3.01 -7.43
CA ALA A 139 6.19 -3.21 -7.67
C ALA A 139 6.00 -4.39 -8.62
N LYS A 140 5.22 -5.39 -8.20
CA LYS A 140 4.88 -6.58 -8.98
C LYS A 140 4.21 -6.11 -10.27
N VAL A 141 5.02 -5.86 -11.29
CA VAL A 141 4.56 -5.55 -12.64
C VAL A 141 3.72 -6.76 -13.00
N ILE A 142 2.43 -6.53 -13.22
CA ILE A 142 1.52 -7.56 -13.70
C ILE A 142 2.14 -8.05 -15.00
N GLU A 143 2.79 -9.22 -14.96
CA GLU A 143 3.41 -9.83 -16.12
C GLU A 143 2.27 -10.27 -17.04
N ASN A 144 1.85 -9.35 -17.91
CA ASN A 144 1.16 -9.72 -19.13
C ASN A 144 2.18 -10.49 -19.96
N LYS A 145 2.36 -11.78 -19.66
CA LYS A 145 3.21 -12.68 -20.41
C LYS A 145 2.65 -12.71 -21.83
N ASN A 146 3.30 -11.99 -22.73
CA ASN A 146 2.92 -11.97 -24.13
C ASN A 146 2.91 -13.42 -24.63
N LYS A 147 1.82 -13.83 -25.28
CA LYS A 147 1.62 -15.22 -25.73
C LYS A 147 2.65 -15.69 -26.76
N HIS A 148 3.49 -14.79 -27.25
CA HIS A 148 4.47 -15.03 -28.30
C HIS A 148 5.74 -14.22 -28.04
N ASP A 149 6.87 -14.90 -28.19
CA ASP A 149 8.18 -14.26 -28.26
C ASP A 149 8.45 -13.72 -29.66
N VAL A 150 9.21 -12.63 -29.72
CA VAL A 150 9.55 -11.95 -30.98
C VAL A 150 11.06 -11.95 -31.18
N ILE A 151 11.48 -12.38 -32.36
CA ILE A 151 12.88 -12.39 -32.79
C ILE A 151 13.07 -11.41 -33.95
N LYS A 152 14.13 -10.60 -33.93
CA LYS A 152 14.45 -9.64 -35.00
C LYS A 152 15.53 -10.21 -35.90
N ILE A 153 15.25 -10.34 -37.20
CA ILE A 153 16.18 -10.85 -38.23
C ILE A 153 16.34 -9.86 -39.38
N ARG A 154 17.45 -9.92 -40.12
CA ARG A 154 17.66 -9.11 -41.33
C ARG A 154 17.21 -9.88 -42.56
N GLN A 155 16.28 -9.32 -43.30
CA GLN A 155 15.81 -9.84 -44.57
C GLN A 155 16.30 -8.96 -45.72
N LYS A 156 16.83 -9.56 -46.79
CA LYS A 156 17.27 -8.82 -47.97
C LYS A 156 16.06 -8.19 -48.66
N VAL A 157 16.16 -6.91 -49.00
CA VAL A 157 15.14 -6.16 -49.74
C VAL A 157 15.81 -5.47 -50.92
N GLY A 158 15.38 -5.82 -52.13
CA GLY A 158 15.99 -5.31 -53.37
C GLY A 158 17.42 -5.79 -53.59
N LEU A 159 18.13 -5.16 -54.52
CA LEU A 159 19.47 -5.59 -54.92
C LEU A 159 20.54 -5.35 -53.84
N TRP A 160 20.45 -4.25 -53.10
CA TRP A 160 21.55 -3.76 -52.23
C TRP A 160 21.17 -3.49 -50.77
N SER A 161 19.91 -3.71 -50.36
CA SER A 161 19.47 -3.32 -49.01
C SER A 161 18.94 -4.49 -48.17
N TYR A 162 18.89 -4.26 -46.86
CA TYR A 162 18.35 -5.19 -45.89
C TYR A 162 17.37 -4.44 -44.98
N LYS A 163 16.28 -5.10 -44.58
CA LYS A 163 15.30 -4.61 -43.62
C LYS A 163 15.27 -5.53 -42.40
N THR A 164 15.12 -4.93 -41.21
CA THR A 164 14.88 -5.71 -39.99
C THR A 164 13.41 -6.12 -39.94
N VAL A 165 13.15 -7.41 -39.77
CA VAL A 165 11.82 -8.01 -39.70
C VAL A 165 11.65 -8.75 -38.38
N ASP A 166 10.48 -8.56 -37.76
CA ASP A 166 10.12 -9.18 -36.50
C ASP A 166 9.38 -10.51 -36.77
N LYS A 167 10.05 -11.63 -36.51
CA LYS A 167 9.51 -12.99 -36.60
C LYS A 167 8.84 -13.35 -35.26
N LYS A 168 7.52 -13.53 -35.27
CA LYS A 168 6.75 -13.97 -34.09
C LYS A 168 6.82 -15.49 -33.98
N ILE A 169 7.22 -16.00 -32.81
CA ILE A 169 7.28 -17.43 -32.52
C ILE A 169 6.23 -17.76 -31.46
N LYS A 170 5.52 -18.86 -31.66
CA LYS A 170 4.50 -19.33 -30.70
C LYS A 170 5.20 -19.95 -29.50
N GLY A 171 4.86 -19.50 -28.30
CA GLY A 171 5.43 -19.99 -27.05
C GLY A 171 6.52 -19.10 -26.47
N HIS A 172 7.00 -19.50 -25.30
CA HIS A 172 8.08 -18.85 -24.57
C HIS A 172 9.39 -19.59 -24.89
N MET A 173 10.34 -18.89 -25.48
CA MET A 173 11.66 -19.40 -25.85
C MET A 173 12.70 -18.86 -24.87
N THR A 174 13.64 -19.72 -24.46
CA THR A 174 14.80 -19.25 -23.68
C THR A 174 15.71 -18.37 -24.54
N ASN A 175 16.60 -17.62 -23.91
CA ASN A 175 17.50 -16.71 -24.62
C ASN A 175 18.44 -17.46 -25.58
N GLU A 176 18.87 -18.66 -25.21
CA GLU A 176 19.72 -19.55 -26.02
C GLU A 176 18.96 -20.03 -27.26
N GLN A 177 17.70 -20.42 -27.09
CA GLN A 177 16.88 -20.86 -28.21
C GLN A 177 16.52 -19.70 -29.15
N LYS A 178 16.32 -18.49 -28.62
CA LYS A 178 16.18 -17.26 -29.43
C LYS A 178 17.44 -16.95 -30.22
N LEU A 179 18.62 -17.26 -29.68
CA LEU A 179 19.89 -17.12 -30.39
C LEU A 179 20.01 -18.16 -31.50
N ASP A 180 19.72 -19.43 -31.22
CA ASP A 180 19.79 -20.52 -32.20
C ASP A 180 18.86 -20.27 -33.41
N GLU A 181 17.63 -19.83 -33.18
CA GLU A 181 16.69 -19.43 -34.26
C GLU A 181 17.24 -18.28 -35.12
N ARG A 182 17.97 -17.33 -34.53
CA ARG A 182 18.62 -16.23 -35.28
C ARG A 182 19.81 -16.74 -36.08
N VAL A 183 20.62 -17.60 -35.51
CA VAL A 183 21.76 -18.22 -36.21
C VAL A 183 21.27 -19.07 -37.38
N LYS A 184 20.21 -19.88 -37.20
CA LYS A 184 19.56 -20.64 -38.27
C LYS A 184 19.05 -19.77 -39.42
N SER A 185 18.63 -18.54 -39.14
CA SER A 185 18.24 -17.59 -40.20
C SER A 185 19.43 -17.07 -41.02
N GLY A 186 20.66 -17.26 -40.53
CA GLY A 186 21.91 -16.89 -41.19
C GLY A 186 22.17 -15.38 -41.32
N ARG A 187 21.23 -14.53 -40.86
CA ARG A 187 21.28 -13.07 -41.00
C ARG A 187 20.71 -12.39 -39.77
N ASP A 188 21.49 -12.41 -38.70
CA ASP A 188 21.14 -11.73 -37.45
C ASP A 188 21.22 -10.20 -37.58
N LYS A 189 20.48 -9.48 -36.74
CA LYS A 189 20.53 -8.02 -36.60
C LYS A 189 21.90 -7.54 -36.10
N PHE A 190 22.57 -8.32 -35.26
CA PHE A 190 23.80 -7.92 -34.57
C PHE A 190 25.08 -8.35 -35.29
N CYS A 191 24.97 -9.13 -36.37
CA CYS A 191 26.09 -9.53 -37.20
C CYS A 191 26.06 -8.75 -38.53
N TRP A 192 27.21 -8.22 -38.95
CA TRP A 192 27.40 -7.42 -40.16
C TRP A 192 28.13 -8.20 -41.24
#